data_AF-A0A3L8QWC0-F1
#
_entry.id   AF-A0A3L8QWC0-F1
#
_cell.length_a   1.000
_cell.length_b   1.000
_cell.length_c   1.000
_cell.angle_alpha   90.00
_cell.angle_beta   90.00
_cell.angle_gamma   90.00
#
_symmetry.space_group_name_H-M   'P 1'
#
loop_
_entity.id
_entity.type
_entity.pdbx_description
1 polymer ?
#
loop_
_entity_poly.entity_id
_entity_poly.type
_entity_poly.pdbx_seq_one_letter_code
_entity_poly.pdbx_strand_id
1 'polypeptide(L)'
;MDFARTIKKAVPHQRVVLTVHEMKRLGRGAAELLSIADDLRTNDIELELLTGPLQGIYDPSGHGTALFAFFAGMAESEREYIREKSLEGQASARDRGRHGGRPKVFDDDMAHYARTLRAGGVSVPEIAAKLFIPTGKNKGQNPSVLAEDEPQT
;
A
#
# COMPACT_ATOMS: atom_id res chain seq x y z
N MET A 1 2.98 -2.47 -18.57
CA MET A 1 4.41 -2.82 -18.60
C MET A 1 4.69 -4.23 -19.07
N ASP A 2 3.94 -5.24 -18.63
CA ASP A 2 4.25 -6.65 -18.95
C ASP A 2 4.35 -6.97 -20.45
N PHE A 3 3.55 -6.31 -21.28
CA PHE A 3 3.59 -6.50 -22.72
C PHE A 3 4.93 -6.05 -23.34
N ALA A 4 5.42 -4.85 -22.98
CA ALA A 4 6.69 -4.33 -23.47
C ALA A 4 7.88 -5.22 -23.04
N ARG A 5 7.87 -5.69 -21.78
CA ARG A 5 8.87 -6.67 -21.28
C ARG A 5 8.84 -7.97 -22.06
N THR A 6 7.64 -8.48 -22.33
CA THR A 6 7.46 -9.72 -23.10
C THR A 6 8.05 -9.59 -24.50
N ILE A 7 7.78 -8.47 -25.18
CA ILE A 7 8.36 -8.19 -26.49
C ILE A 7 9.89 -8.11 -26.41
N LYS A 8 10.46 -7.31 -25.49
CA LYS A 8 11.92 -7.16 -25.38
C LYS A 8 12.63 -8.49 -25.12
N LYS A 9 12.05 -9.37 -24.29
CA LYS A 9 12.58 -10.72 -24.07
C LYS A 9 12.51 -11.60 -25.34
N ALA A 10 11.47 -11.46 -26.15
CA ALA A 10 11.32 -12.20 -27.40
C ALA A 10 12.25 -11.69 -28.52
N VAL A 11 12.60 -10.40 -28.49
CA VAL A 11 13.51 -9.77 -29.48
C VAL A 11 14.67 -9.02 -28.80
N PRO A 12 15.65 -9.72 -28.20
CA PRO A 12 16.66 -9.11 -27.32
C PRO A 12 17.53 -8.05 -28.00
N HIS A 13 17.80 -8.23 -29.30
CA HIS A 13 18.66 -7.35 -30.10
C HIS A 13 17.89 -6.27 -30.85
N GLN A 14 16.56 -6.25 -30.76
CA GLN A 14 15.76 -5.19 -31.35
C GLN A 14 15.50 -4.08 -30.33
N ARG A 15 15.42 -2.87 -30.87
CA ARG A 15 14.95 -1.71 -30.15
C ARG A 15 13.46 -1.87 -29.87
N VAL A 16 13.06 -1.70 -28.61
CA VAL A 16 11.67 -1.69 -28.17
C VAL A 16 11.40 -0.34 -27.53
N VAL A 17 10.35 0.35 -28.01
CA VAL A 17 9.96 1.67 -27.53
C VAL A 17 8.56 1.58 -26.95
N LEU A 18 8.39 2.03 -25.71
CA LEU A 18 7.10 2.26 -25.09
C LEU A 18 6.64 3.69 -25.41
N THR A 19 5.74 3.82 -26.38
CA THR A 19 5.14 5.11 -26.72
C THR A 19 3.91 5.39 -25.86
N VAL A 20 3.89 6.55 -25.22
CA VAL A 20 2.75 7.04 -24.46
C VAL A 20 2.41 8.48 -24.87
N HIS A 21 1.13 8.83 -24.77
CA HIS A 21 0.68 10.15 -25.20
C HIS A 21 1.37 11.27 -24.39
N GLU A 22 1.43 11.13 -23.07
CA GLU A 22 1.92 12.16 -22.15
C GLU A 22 2.33 11.51 -20.82
N MET A 23 3.22 12.15 -20.06
CA MET A 23 3.77 11.60 -18.80
C MET A 23 2.69 11.19 -17.79
N LYS A 24 1.59 11.94 -17.68
CA LYS A 24 0.49 11.62 -16.75
C LYS A 24 -0.26 10.30 -17.07
N ARG A 25 0.07 9.66 -18.20
CA ARG A 25 -0.47 8.33 -18.58
C ARG A 25 0.44 7.18 -18.20
N LEU A 26 1.66 7.44 -17.73
CA LEU A 26 2.56 6.39 -17.27
C LEU A 26 2.12 5.84 -15.91
N GLY A 27 1.74 6.68 -14.95
CA GLY A 27 1.33 6.25 -13.61
C GLY A 27 0.42 7.23 -12.89
N ARG A 28 -0.19 6.78 -11.79
CA ARG A 28 -1.13 7.52 -10.95
C ARG A 28 -0.46 8.41 -9.89
N GLY A 29 0.87 8.39 -9.81
CA GLY A 29 1.66 9.20 -8.89
C GLY A 29 3.16 9.01 -9.12
N ALA A 30 3.96 9.82 -8.47
CA ALA A 30 5.42 9.82 -8.65
C ALA A 30 6.05 8.47 -8.29
N ALA A 31 5.64 7.80 -7.21
CA ALA A 31 6.15 6.47 -6.88
C ALA A 31 5.94 5.43 -8.01
N GLU A 32 4.78 5.45 -8.67
CA GLU A 32 4.49 4.56 -9.80
C GLU A 32 5.28 4.96 -11.05
N LEU A 33 5.39 6.26 -11.34
CA LEU A 33 6.22 6.79 -12.42
C LEU A 33 7.68 6.38 -12.29
N LEU A 34 8.22 6.43 -11.08
CA LEU A 34 9.59 6.04 -10.80
C LEU A 34 9.80 4.54 -10.91
N SER A 35 8.88 3.73 -10.40
CA SER A 35 8.92 2.28 -10.58
C SER A 35 8.92 1.91 -12.06
N ILE A 36 8.12 2.61 -12.85
CA ILE A 36 8.03 2.46 -14.30
C ILE A 36 9.34 2.86 -14.98
N ALA A 37 9.91 4.00 -14.60
CA ALA A 37 11.17 4.46 -15.17
C ALA A 37 12.31 3.46 -14.89
N ASP A 38 12.41 2.95 -13.66
CA ASP A 38 13.44 1.96 -13.31
C ASP A 38 13.22 0.61 -14.01
N ASP A 39 11.96 0.18 -14.18
CA ASP A 39 11.61 -1.01 -14.94
C ASP A 39 12.04 -0.88 -16.41
N LEU A 40 11.76 0.25 -17.05
CA LEU A 40 12.16 0.50 -18.45
C LEU A 40 13.69 0.50 -18.59
N ARG A 41 14.38 1.18 -17.66
CA ARG A 41 15.85 1.23 -17.62
C ARG A 41 16.48 -0.15 -17.47
N THR A 42 15.98 -0.95 -16.52
CA THR A 42 16.53 -2.29 -16.22
C THR A 42 16.31 -3.27 -17.38
N ASN A 43 15.29 -3.05 -18.21
CA ASN A 43 14.98 -3.90 -19.35
C ASN A 43 15.48 -3.33 -20.69
N ASP A 44 16.23 -2.23 -20.70
CA ASP A 44 16.70 -1.58 -21.93
C ASP A 44 15.54 -1.29 -22.92
N ILE A 45 14.45 -0.73 -22.37
CA ILE A 45 13.25 -0.33 -23.12
C ILE A 45 13.23 1.20 -23.14
N GLU A 46 13.09 1.77 -24.34
CA GLU A 46 13.01 3.21 -24.50
C GLU A 46 11.61 3.75 -24.20
N LEU A 47 11.54 5.01 -23.81
CA LEU A 47 10.29 5.71 -23.57
C LEU A 47 10.09 6.80 -24.62
N GLU A 48 8.95 6.84 -25.28
CA GLU A 48 8.55 7.94 -26.15
C GLU A 48 7.34 8.67 -25.58
N LEU A 49 7.48 9.99 -25.41
CA LEU A 49 6.41 10.90 -24.99
C LEU A 49 5.95 11.73 -26.20
N LEU A 50 4.69 11.57 -26.61
CA LEU A 50 4.15 12.24 -27.80
C LEU A 50 3.80 13.72 -27.57
N THR A 51 3.51 14.13 -26.34
CA THR A 51 3.18 15.52 -25.99
C THR A 51 3.66 15.91 -24.59
N GLY A 52 3.61 17.21 -24.31
CA GLY A 52 3.95 17.82 -23.04
C GLY A 52 5.38 18.36 -22.97
N PRO A 53 5.81 18.87 -21.81
CA PRO A 53 7.11 19.53 -21.63
C PRO A 53 8.31 18.60 -21.86
N LEU A 54 8.10 17.28 -21.70
CA LEU A 54 9.09 16.24 -21.87
C LEU A 54 8.81 15.45 -23.17
N GLN A 55 8.30 16.09 -24.22
CA GLN A 55 8.11 15.42 -25.51
C GLN A 55 9.46 14.93 -26.06
N GLY A 56 9.51 13.69 -26.53
CA GLY A 56 10.72 13.11 -27.11
C GLY A 56 10.88 11.61 -26.84
N ILE A 57 11.99 11.06 -27.33
CA ILE A 57 12.38 9.66 -27.12
C ILE A 57 13.58 9.61 -26.17
N TYR A 58 13.47 8.76 -25.16
CA TYR A 58 14.42 8.62 -24.07
C TYR A 58 14.98 7.20 -24.04
N ASP A 59 16.25 7.10 -24.44
CA ASP A 59 17.05 5.88 -24.35
C ASP A 59 17.69 5.78 -22.95
N PRO A 60 17.42 4.70 -22.17
CA PRO A 60 18.01 4.51 -20.85
C PRO A 60 19.53 4.42 -20.82
N SER A 61 20.16 4.06 -21.95
CA SER A 61 21.61 3.89 -22.12
C SER A 61 22.27 5.04 -22.88
N GLY A 62 21.48 5.99 -23.41
CA GLY A 62 21.91 7.07 -24.29
C GLY A 62 21.41 8.44 -23.86
N HIS A 63 20.78 9.19 -24.77
CA HIS A 63 20.30 10.56 -24.53
C HIS A 63 19.22 10.68 -23.43
N GLY A 64 18.61 9.57 -23.00
CA GLY A 64 17.63 9.55 -21.91
C GLY A 64 18.20 9.26 -20.52
N THR A 65 19.48 8.88 -20.41
CA THR A 65 20.10 8.43 -19.15
C THR A 65 19.92 9.44 -18.01
N ALA A 66 20.05 10.74 -18.29
CA ALA A 66 19.87 11.79 -17.28
C ALA A 66 18.44 11.85 -16.71
N LEU A 67 17.42 11.62 -17.55
CA LEU A 67 16.03 11.59 -17.12
C LEU A 67 15.75 10.37 -16.21
N PHE A 68 16.26 9.20 -16.59
CA PHE A 68 16.15 7.99 -15.76
C PHE A 68 16.93 8.11 -14.45
N ALA A 69 18.11 8.72 -14.45
CA ALA A 69 18.90 8.99 -13.25
C ALA A 69 18.20 9.99 -12.31
N PHE A 70 17.59 11.04 -12.88
CA PHE A 70 16.76 11.99 -12.13
C PHE A 70 15.59 11.29 -11.44
N PHE A 71 14.85 10.44 -12.18
CA PHE A 71 13.77 9.64 -11.60
C PHE A 71 14.30 8.71 -10.50
N ALA A 72 15.41 8.01 -10.71
CA ALA A 72 15.99 7.14 -9.69
C ALA A 72 16.37 7.92 -8.41
N GLY A 73 16.98 9.09 -8.53
CA GLY A 73 17.36 9.94 -7.40
C GLY A 73 16.16 10.52 -6.62
N MET A 74 15.01 10.69 -7.28
CA MET A 74 13.79 11.19 -6.64
C MET A 74 13.02 10.09 -5.87
N ALA A 75 13.40 8.82 -6.03
CA ALA A 75 12.63 7.67 -5.50
C ALA A 75 12.52 7.63 -4.00
N GLU A 76 13.61 7.94 -3.34
CA GLU A 76 13.68 7.89 -1.89
C GLU A 76 12.96 9.11 -1.30
N SER A 77 13.18 10.29 -1.88
CA SER A 77 12.55 11.55 -1.46
C SER A 77 11.02 11.51 -1.55
N GLU A 78 10.47 10.95 -2.63
CA GLU A 78 9.01 10.88 -2.79
C GLU A 78 8.36 9.93 -1.77
N ARG A 79 9.01 8.81 -1.44
CA ARG A 79 8.51 7.89 -0.42
C ARG A 79 8.47 8.57 0.95
N GLU A 80 9.52 9.31 1.30
CA GLU A 80 9.54 10.05 2.56
C GLU A 80 8.49 11.17 2.56
N TYR A 81 8.32 11.89 1.45
CA TYR A 81 7.28 12.91 1.31
C TYR A 81 5.86 12.36 1.52
N ILE A 82 5.52 11.21 0.93
CA ILE A 82 4.21 10.55 1.13
C ILE A 82 4.02 10.16 2.59
N ARG A 83 5.07 9.64 3.23
CA ARG A 83 5.05 9.25 4.65
C ARG A 83 4.81 10.47 5.54
N GLU A 84 5.56 11.54 5.33
CA GLU A 84 5.44 12.80 6.08
C GLU A 84 4.02 13.38 5.94
N LYS A 85 3.51 13.51 4.70
CA LYS A 85 2.15 14.01 4.44
C LYS A 85 1.07 13.14 5.08
N SER A 86 1.28 11.82 5.13
CA SER A 86 0.34 10.91 5.79
C SER A 86 0.32 11.12 7.31
N LEU A 87 1.48 11.34 7.93
CA LEU A 87 1.60 11.63 9.36
C LEU A 87 0.96 12.99 9.71
N GLU A 88 1.21 14.02 8.90
CA GLU A 88 0.54 15.33 9.04
C GLU A 88 -0.99 15.19 8.93
N GLY A 89 -1.47 14.42 7.94
CA GLY A 89 -2.87 14.14 7.75
C GLY A 89 -3.50 13.43 8.95
N GLN A 90 -2.82 12.41 9.49
CA GLN A 90 -3.24 11.71 10.71
C GLN A 90 -3.26 12.65 11.92
N ALA A 91 -2.24 13.49 12.11
CA ALA A 91 -2.19 14.46 13.20
C ALA A 91 -3.38 15.42 13.14
N SER A 92 -3.64 16.05 11.99
CA SER A 92 -4.77 16.98 11.89
C SER A 92 -6.15 16.28 11.95
N ALA A 93 -6.22 14.99 11.61
CA ALA A 93 -7.43 14.19 11.85
C ALA A 93 -7.63 13.94 13.36
N ARG A 94 -6.55 13.60 14.09
CA ARG A 94 -6.58 13.43 15.55
C ARG A 94 -6.98 14.71 16.26
N ASP A 95 -6.49 15.86 15.84
CA ASP A 95 -6.87 17.18 16.38
C ASP A 95 -8.37 17.47 16.18
N ARG A 96 -8.95 16.93 15.11
CA ARG A 96 -10.40 16.98 14.82
C ARG A 96 -11.19 15.85 15.49
N GLY A 97 -10.59 15.12 16.44
CA GLY A 97 -11.21 14.01 17.17
C GLY A 97 -11.36 12.72 16.36
N ARG A 98 -10.74 12.61 15.18
CA ARG A 98 -10.78 11.42 14.32
C ARG A 98 -9.46 10.66 14.46
N HIS A 99 -9.43 9.66 15.34
CA HIS A 99 -8.20 8.91 15.63
C HIS A 99 -7.93 7.73 14.68
N GLY A 100 -8.89 7.36 13.81
CA GLY A 100 -8.78 6.19 12.93
C GLY A 100 -8.80 4.86 13.69
N GLY A 101 -8.48 3.75 13.01
CA GLY A 101 -8.43 2.42 13.61
C GLY A 101 -9.79 1.70 13.74
N ARG A 102 -9.75 0.44 14.20
CA ARG A 102 -10.95 -0.37 14.43
C ARG A 102 -11.73 0.23 15.61
N PRO A 103 -13.01 0.58 15.46
CA PRO A 103 -13.82 1.06 16.58
C PRO A 103 -13.82 0.08 17.75
N LYS A 104 -13.71 0.59 18.98
CA LYS A 104 -13.91 -0.23 20.19
C LYS A 104 -15.38 -0.64 20.22
N VAL A 105 -15.63 -1.94 20.10
CA VAL A 105 -16.98 -2.51 20.12
C VAL A 105 -17.34 -3.18 21.44
N PHE A 106 -16.42 -3.16 22.42
CA PHE A 106 -16.59 -3.68 23.77
C PHE A 106 -16.55 -2.54 24.79
N ASP A 107 -17.39 -2.59 25.82
CA ASP A 107 -17.33 -1.68 26.97
C ASP A 107 -16.46 -2.26 28.09
N ASP A 108 -16.20 -1.45 29.12
CA ASP A 108 -15.30 -1.83 30.22
C ASP A 108 -15.94 -2.89 31.14
N ASP A 109 -17.27 -2.90 31.25
CA ASP A 109 -18.03 -3.89 32.01
C ASP A 109 -17.91 -5.27 31.37
N MET A 110 -18.07 -5.37 30.05
CA MET A 110 -17.89 -6.60 29.31
C MET A 110 -16.45 -7.10 29.40
N ALA A 111 -15.46 -6.20 29.36
CA ALA A 111 -14.06 -6.56 29.56
C ALA A 111 -13.77 -7.08 30.98
N HIS A 112 -14.36 -6.46 32.01
CA HIS A 112 -14.24 -6.91 33.39
C HIS A 112 -14.89 -8.29 33.57
N TYR A 113 -16.12 -8.47 33.10
CA TYR A 113 -16.85 -9.73 33.17
C TYR A 113 -16.09 -10.87 32.47
N ALA A 114 -15.55 -10.62 31.28
CA ALA A 114 -14.74 -11.60 30.56
C ALA A 114 -13.48 -12.03 31.36
N ARG A 115 -12.78 -11.06 31.99
CA ARG A 115 -11.61 -11.36 32.83
C ARG A 115 -11.98 -12.17 34.07
N THR A 116 -13.10 -11.87 34.70
CA THR A 116 -13.58 -12.63 35.87
C THR A 116 -13.92 -14.07 35.51
N LEU A 117 -14.60 -14.31 34.38
CA LEU A 117 -14.89 -15.67 33.90
C LEU A 117 -13.60 -16.43 33.57
N ARG A 118 -12.62 -15.76 32.95
CA ARG A 118 -11.31 -16.37 32.64
C ARG A 118 -10.55 -16.73 33.90
N ALA A 119 -10.53 -15.85 34.91
CA ALA A 119 -9.91 -16.11 36.20
C ALA A 119 -10.60 -17.27 36.95
N GLY A 120 -11.91 -17.45 36.74
CA GLY A 120 -12.69 -18.59 37.23
C GLY A 120 -12.52 -19.89 36.42
N GLY A 121 -11.62 -19.92 35.43
CA GLY A 121 -11.30 -21.13 34.65
C GLY A 121 -12.23 -21.42 33.46
N VAL A 122 -13.12 -20.49 33.09
CA VAL A 122 -14.00 -20.66 31.92
C VAL A 122 -13.19 -20.52 30.62
N SER A 123 -13.47 -21.38 29.64
CA SER A 123 -12.75 -21.40 28.36
C SER A 123 -13.08 -20.16 27.49
N VAL A 124 -12.16 -19.72 26.61
CA VAL A 124 -12.40 -18.56 25.72
C VAL A 124 -13.67 -18.74 24.87
N PRO A 125 -13.93 -19.92 24.26
CA PRO A 125 -15.14 -20.11 23.45
C PRO A 125 -16.42 -19.94 24.26
N GLU A 126 -16.45 -20.47 25.49
CA GLU A 126 -17.60 -20.33 26.39
C GLU A 126 -17.75 -18.89 26.90
N ILE A 127 -16.65 -18.18 27.14
CA ILE A 127 -16.67 -16.76 27.49
C ILE A 127 -17.27 -15.97 26.32
N ALA A 128 -16.76 -16.14 25.10
CA ALA A 128 -17.26 -15.44 23.93
C ALA A 128 -18.75 -15.72 23.67
N ALA A 129 -19.21 -16.95 23.92
CA ALA A 129 -20.63 -17.30 23.83
C ALA A 129 -21.53 -16.55 24.84
N LYS A 130 -20.95 -16.08 25.96
CA LYS A 130 -21.63 -15.34 27.03
C LYS A 130 -21.53 -13.82 26.89
N LEU A 131 -20.81 -13.31 25.90
CA LEU A 131 -20.63 -11.87 25.65
C LEU A 131 -21.40 -11.43 24.41
N PHE A 132 -21.85 -10.17 24.40
CA PHE A 132 -22.56 -9.56 23.27
C PHE A 132 -21.92 -8.24 22.88
N ILE A 133 -21.78 -7.98 21.59
CA ILE A 133 -21.25 -6.72 21.09
C ILE A 133 -22.30 -5.59 21.26
N PRO A 134 -22.07 -4.55 22.08
CA PRO A 134 -23.03 -3.47 22.30
C PRO A 134 -23.16 -2.48 21.13
N THR A 135 -22.12 -2.32 20.30
CA THR A 135 -22.06 -1.23 19.29
C THR A 135 -21.46 -1.67 17.94
N GLY A 136 -21.69 -0.88 16.90
CA GLY A 136 -21.12 -1.10 15.56
C GLY A 136 -21.92 -2.08 14.70
N LYS A 137 -21.32 -2.48 13.57
CA LYS A 137 -21.97 -3.30 12.52
C LYS A 137 -22.47 -4.66 13.03
N ASN A 138 -21.76 -5.25 14.00
CA ASN A 138 -22.06 -6.58 14.54
C ASN A 138 -22.78 -6.50 15.90
N LYS A 139 -23.49 -5.41 16.18
CA LYS A 139 -24.25 -5.25 17.42
C LYS A 139 -25.19 -6.43 17.65
N GLY A 140 -25.20 -6.97 18.88
CA GLY A 140 -26.01 -8.12 19.28
C GLY A 140 -25.43 -9.48 18.91
N GLN A 141 -24.30 -9.53 18.21
CA GLN A 141 -23.58 -10.78 17.94
C GLN A 141 -22.53 -11.05 19.02
N ASN A 142 -22.13 -12.32 19.11
CA ASN A 142 -21.08 -12.74 20.02
C ASN A 142 -19.70 -12.40 19.41
N PRO A 143 -18.70 -12.00 20.21
CA PRO A 143 -17.34 -11.77 19.73
C PRO A 143 -16.78 -13.03 19.07
N SER A 144 -16.08 -12.88 17.94
CA SER A 144 -15.30 -13.97 17.36
C SER A 144 -14.11 -14.28 18.25
N VAL A 145 -13.96 -15.54 18.64
CA VAL A 145 -12.69 -16.01 19.18
C VAL A 145 -11.67 -16.08 18.04
N LEU A 146 -10.48 -15.52 18.26
CA LEU A 146 -9.33 -15.92 17.45
C LEU A 146 -9.10 -17.40 17.75
N ALA A 147 -8.83 -18.21 16.73
CA ALA A 147 -8.36 -19.57 16.96
C ALA A 147 -7.03 -19.46 17.71
N GLU A 148 -7.03 -19.65 19.03
CA GLU A 148 -5.81 -19.69 19.82
C GLU A 148 -5.27 -21.12 19.81
N ASP A 149 -3.97 -21.22 19.52
CA ASP A 149 -3.13 -22.41 19.57
C ASP A 149 -3.36 -23.24 20.84
N GLU A 150 -3.31 -24.56 20.68
CA GLU A 150 -3.43 -25.52 21.78
C GLU A 150 -2.51 -25.14 22.96
N PRO A 151 -2.96 -25.30 24.21
CA PRO A 151 -2.09 -25.13 25.36
C PRO A 151 -0.93 -26.12 25.24
N GLN A 152 0.28 -25.61 25.02
CA GLN A 152 1.51 -26.37 25.19
C GLN A 152 1.53 -26.90 26.62
N THR A 153 1.22 -28.19 26.74
CA THR A 153 1.37 -29.01 27.94
C THR A 153 2.60 -29.87 27.77
#